data_AF-A0A3L7UZK8-F1
#
_entry.id   AF-A0A3L7UZK8-F1
#
_cell.length_a   1.000
_cell.length_b   1.000
_cell.length_c   1.000
_cell.angle_alpha   90.00
_cell.angle_beta   90.00
_cell.angle_gamma   90.00
#
_symmetry.space_group_name_H-M   'P 1'
#
loop_
_entity.id
_entity.type
_entity.pdbx_description
1 polymer ?
#
loop_
_entity_poly.entity_id
_entity_poly.type
_entity_poly.pdbx_seq_one_letter_code
_entity_poly.pdbx_strand_id
1 'polypeptide(L)'
;MYKAIACLVAVIILSSAGLTATKLQPPVDKRIQAKKLLDENNIDDALQLYRALAQDPENTGNGVPEDLGFAITCLNNLGLIHEADELLEVAIENHKVDFRLLVRAARVYAGEIDSEGFVVAGKFERGGHRGGGQWASVADRDRVRSLQLLLQSIALAEKDDKATPAERADLWQTLGDQISSARHGEAWKLQDLTDLQTLPDFEISEGGRGYGRGGWGAPGKGAPVDQDGNPVFHHKPESWDTAKSDGERWRWALAQVVQHVADRRSPVDLEWAGFLQSQFGVGASAVGGPPVIREAAAGDEAGNEKPKPSGEWAAHELADTETIAKLTTGVKRFALPDEFNHIVILKAVIARGGETKRQALESLINERMNRHQYSQAADLLREMLKLATDKDDRQGVQARIDQIEKNWMQIESTSVQPAGKGATLDIRYRNGNKATFEARPIKIDELLADVRKYIESKPQQLDG
;
A
#
# COMPACT_ATOMS: atom_id res chain seq x y z
N MET A 1 -33.59 95.89 -31.09
CA MET A 1 -32.79 95.19 -32.11
C MET A 1 -32.92 93.69 -31.83
N TYR A 2 -33.41 92.93 -32.82
CA TYR A 2 -33.31 91.46 -33.07
C TYR A 2 -33.54 90.48 -31.88
N LYS A 3 -34.60 89.64 -31.90
CA LYS A 3 -34.68 88.24 -32.45
C LYS A 3 -33.61 87.31 -31.80
N ALA A 4 -33.81 86.08 -31.34
CA ALA A 4 -34.62 84.92 -31.76
C ALA A 4 -34.41 83.79 -30.69
N ILE A 5 -35.40 82.96 -30.30
CA ILE A 5 -35.76 81.60 -30.79
C ILE A 5 -34.96 80.39 -30.21
N ALA A 6 -35.75 79.39 -29.78
CA ALA A 6 -35.55 77.91 -29.66
C ALA A 6 -34.83 77.36 -28.41
N CYS A 7 -35.50 76.59 -27.53
CA CYS A 7 -36.02 75.21 -27.66
C CYS A 7 -34.94 74.14 -27.81
N LEU A 8 -34.73 73.30 -26.79
CA LEU A 8 -34.83 71.84 -26.94
C LEU A 8 -35.01 71.11 -25.60
N VAL A 9 -35.88 70.12 -25.65
CA VAL A 9 -36.34 69.18 -24.62
C VAL A 9 -35.35 68.01 -24.52
N ALA A 10 -35.09 67.49 -23.31
CA ALA A 10 -34.62 66.12 -23.12
C ALA A 10 -35.39 65.45 -21.97
N VAL A 11 -36.18 64.47 -22.40
CA VAL A 11 -37.15 63.62 -21.71
C VAL A 11 -36.50 62.70 -20.68
N ILE A 12 -37.18 62.55 -19.53
CA ILE A 12 -36.97 61.50 -18.53
C ILE A 12 -37.50 60.18 -19.08
N ILE A 13 -36.66 59.15 -19.19
CA ILE A 13 -37.10 57.76 -19.35
C ILE A 13 -36.48 56.93 -18.23
N LEU A 14 -37.35 56.30 -17.44
CA LEU A 14 -37.01 55.28 -16.45
C LEU A 14 -36.22 54.14 -17.12
N SER A 15 -35.06 53.80 -16.55
CA SER A 15 -34.47 52.46 -16.71
C SER A 15 -34.45 51.77 -15.35
N SER A 16 -35.41 50.86 -15.21
CA SER A 16 -35.43 49.76 -14.26
C SER A 16 -34.06 49.09 -14.19
N ALA A 17 -33.40 49.18 -13.04
CA ALA A 17 -32.33 48.27 -12.66
C ALA A 17 -32.96 46.88 -12.54
N GLY A 18 -32.77 46.06 -13.58
CA GLY A 18 -33.10 44.64 -13.52
C GLY A 18 -32.25 43.98 -12.46
N LEU A 19 -32.89 43.56 -11.36
CA LEU A 19 -32.45 42.37 -10.66
C LEU A 19 -32.53 41.22 -11.67
N THR A 20 -31.42 40.90 -12.32
CA THR A 20 -31.28 39.58 -12.93
C THR A 20 -31.17 38.61 -11.78
N ALA A 21 -32.30 37.98 -11.44
CA ALA A 21 -32.31 36.71 -10.75
C ALA A 21 -31.40 35.78 -11.55
N THR A 22 -30.20 35.51 -11.03
CA THR A 22 -29.34 34.44 -11.52
C THR A 22 -30.19 33.19 -11.46
N LYS A 23 -30.68 32.71 -12.62
CA LYS A 23 -31.31 31.39 -12.67
C LYS A 23 -30.28 30.43 -12.10
N LEU A 24 -30.57 29.83 -10.94
CA LEU A 24 -29.73 28.78 -10.38
C LEU A 24 -29.64 27.70 -11.46
N GLN A 25 -28.48 27.61 -12.11
CA GLN A 25 -28.23 26.57 -13.08
C GLN A 25 -28.21 25.24 -12.32
N PRO A 26 -28.96 24.22 -12.78
CA PRO A 26 -29.02 22.92 -12.10
C PRO A 26 -27.61 22.35 -11.85
N PRO A 27 -27.38 21.64 -10.73
CA PRO A 27 -26.07 21.06 -10.43
C PRO A 27 -25.47 20.22 -11.57
N VAL A 28 -26.31 19.48 -12.31
CA VAL A 28 -25.89 18.67 -13.46
C VAL A 28 -25.27 19.52 -14.57
N ASP A 29 -25.86 20.66 -14.90
CA ASP A 29 -25.37 21.51 -15.98
C ASP A 29 -24.05 22.18 -15.60
N LYS A 30 -23.90 22.59 -14.32
CA LYS A 30 -22.64 23.09 -13.78
C LYS A 30 -21.54 22.04 -13.82
N ARG A 31 -21.84 20.77 -13.51
CA ARG A 31 -20.87 19.66 -13.60
C ARG A 31 -20.35 19.44 -15.02
N ILE A 32 -21.25 19.42 -16.00
CA ILE A 32 -20.88 19.27 -17.41
C ILE A 32 -19.97 20.42 -17.84
N GLN A 33 -20.30 21.65 -17.44
CA GLN A 33 -19.48 22.82 -17.72
C GLN A 33 -18.11 22.76 -17.03
N ALA A 34 -18.06 22.41 -15.75
CA ALA A 34 -16.82 22.28 -14.97
C ALA A 34 -15.90 21.21 -15.57
N LYS A 35 -16.46 20.07 -15.97
CA LYS A 35 -15.71 19.02 -16.67
C LYS A 35 -15.12 19.51 -17.98
N LYS A 36 -15.92 20.20 -18.80
CA LYS A 36 -15.44 20.75 -20.07
C LYS A 36 -14.28 21.73 -19.86
N LEU A 37 -14.40 22.64 -18.89
CA LEU A 37 -13.35 23.60 -18.56
C LEU A 37 -12.07 22.89 -18.11
N LEU A 38 -12.20 21.83 -17.29
CA LEU A 38 -11.06 21.03 -16.86
C LEU A 38 -10.38 20.31 -18.05
N ASP A 39 -11.17 19.70 -18.94
CA ASP A 39 -10.68 19.02 -20.15
C ASP A 39 -10.00 20.02 -21.13
N GLU A 40 -10.40 21.30 -21.11
CA GLU A 40 -9.79 22.41 -21.85
C GLU A 40 -8.61 23.09 -21.12
N ASN A 41 -8.18 22.54 -19.98
CA ASN A 41 -7.12 23.08 -19.13
C ASN A 41 -7.40 24.48 -18.54
N ASN A 42 -8.68 24.88 -18.49
CA ASN A 42 -9.18 26.07 -17.79
C ASN A 42 -9.46 25.72 -16.31
N ILE A 43 -8.38 25.43 -15.57
CA ILE A 43 -8.45 24.81 -14.23
C ILE A 43 -9.06 25.74 -13.18
N ASP A 44 -8.81 27.06 -13.26
CA ASP A 44 -9.37 28.03 -12.30
C ASP A 44 -10.90 28.14 -12.41
N ASP A 45 -11.43 28.30 -13.63
CA ASP A 45 -12.88 28.35 -13.86
C ASP A 45 -13.56 27.02 -13.47
N ALA A 46 -12.89 25.88 -13.73
CA ALA A 46 -13.36 24.58 -13.29
C ALA A 46 -13.40 24.47 -11.76
N LEU A 47 -12.36 24.95 -11.05
CA LEU A 47 -12.29 24.98 -9.60
C LEU A 47 -13.47 25.77 -9.01
N GLN A 48 -13.75 26.96 -9.54
CA GLN A 48 -14.85 27.79 -9.04
C GLN A 48 -16.20 27.06 -9.11
N LEU A 49 -16.46 26.35 -10.21
CA LEU A 49 -17.68 25.56 -10.37
C LEU A 49 -17.73 24.34 -9.44
N TYR A 50 -16.65 23.55 -9.36
CA TYR A 50 -16.60 22.38 -8.49
C TYR A 50 -16.66 22.75 -7.00
N ARG A 51 -16.02 23.86 -6.60
CA ARG A 51 -16.15 24.43 -5.24
C ARG A 51 -17.59 24.78 -4.91
N ALA A 52 -18.25 25.51 -5.80
CA ALA A 52 -19.66 25.86 -5.61
C ALA A 52 -20.56 24.63 -5.53
N LEU A 53 -20.29 23.60 -6.34
CA LEU A 53 -21.03 22.34 -6.30
C LEU A 53 -20.81 21.57 -4.99
N ALA A 54 -19.57 21.46 -4.53
CA ALA A 54 -19.21 20.71 -3.32
C ALA A 54 -19.70 21.37 -2.01
N GLN A 55 -19.98 22.67 -2.05
CA GLN A 55 -20.45 23.44 -0.89
C GLN A 55 -21.95 23.76 -0.94
N ASP A 56 -22.66 23.47 -2.03
CA ASP A 56 -24.09 23.77 -2.16
C ASP A 56 -24.93 22.73 -1.39
N PRO A 57 -25.59 23.08 -0.27
CA PRO A 57 -26.33 22.12 0.55
C PRO A 57 -27.51 21.47 -0.19
N GLU A 58 -27.99 22.10 -1.27
CA GLU A 58 -29.07 21.54 -2.11
C GLU A 58 -28.55 20.56 -3.17
N ASN A 59 -27.24 20.57 -3.44
CA ASN A 59 -26.60 19.58 -4.28
C ASN A 59 -26.53 18.26 -3.49
N THR A 60 -27.43 17.33 -3.79
CA THR A 60 -27.54 16.05 -3.08
C THR A 60 -27.33 14.88 -4.03
N GLY A 61 -26.99 13.73 -3.45
CA GLY A 61 -26.83 12.47 -4.18
C GLY A 61 -25.38 12.19 -4.56
N ASN A 62 -25.20 11.20 -5.43
CA ASN A 62 -23.89 10.57 -5.62
C ASN A 62 -22.83 11.47 -6.26
N GLY A 63 -23.21 12.59 -6.89
CA GLY A 63 -22.29 13.49 -7.60
C GLY A 63 -21.43 14.38 -6.70
N VAL A 64 -21.88 14.71 -5.49
CA VAL A 64 -21.20 15.67 -4.60
C VAL A 64 -19.81 15.17 -4.15
N PRO A 65 -19.62 13.88 -3.80
CA PRO A 65 -18.30 13.31 -3.57
C PRO A 65 -17.31 13.51 -4.72
N GLU A 66 -17.77 13.34 -5.97
CA GLU A 66 -16.90 13.59 -7.13
C GLU A 66 -16.60 15.07 -7.31
N ASP A 67 -17.59 15.95 -7.12
CA ASP A 67 -17.41 17.41 -7.20
C ASP A 67 -16.32 17.88 -6.23
N LEU A 68 -16.36 17.41 -4.98
CA LEU A 68 -15.34 17.69 -3.97
C LEU A 68 -13.97 17.16 -4.42
N GLY A 69 -13.92 15.95 -4.97
CA GLY A 69 -12.66 15.37 -5.46
C GLY A 69 -12.03 16.14 -6.60
N PHE A 70 -12.83 16.61 -7.57
CA PHE A 70 -12.34 17.45 -8.65
C PHE A 70 -11.89 18.83 -8.15
N ALA A 71 -12.59 19.42 -7.18
CA ALA A 71 -12.14 20.67 -6.57
C ALA A 71 -10.75 20.53 -5.93
N ILE A 72 -10.50 19.45 -5.16
CA ILE A 72 -9.18 19.16 -4.57
C ILE A 72 -8.11 18.96 -5.66
N THR A 73 -8.45 18.25 -6.73
CA THR A 73 -7.54 18.05 -7.88
C THR A 73 -7.16 19.39 -8.51
N CYS A 74 -8.13 20.30 -8.70
CA CYS A 74 -7.86 21.62 -9.25
C CYS A 74 -6.98 22.46 -8.32
N LEU A 75 -7.19 22.40 -6.99
CA LEU A 75 -6.33 23.06 -6.01
C LEU A 75 -4.88 22.58 -6.08
N ASN A 76 -4.67 21.27 -6.16
CA ASN A 76 -3.34 20.68 -6.32
C ASN A 76 -2.67 21.18 -7.61
N ASN A 77 -3.38 21.19 -8.74
CA ASN A 77 -2.85 21.65 -10.03
C ASN A 77 -2.48 23.14 -10.05
N LEU A 78 -3.24 23.98 -9.34
CA LEU A 78 -3.01 25.42 -9.25
C LEU A 78 -1.97 25.82 -8.18
N GLY A 79 -1.53 24.87 -7.34
CA GLY A 79 -0.68 25.17 -6.19
C GLY A 79 -1.40 25.93 -5.07
N LEU A 80 -2.72 25.78 -4.97
CA LEU A 80 -3.60 26.45 -4.00
C LEU A 80 -4.00 25.50 -2.84
N ILE A 81 -3.17 24.52 -2.51
CA ILE A 81 -3.50 23.46 -1.53
C ILE A 81 -3.79 23.99 -0.12
N HIS A 82 -3.30 25.19 0.22
CA HIS A 82 -3.62 25.88 1.47
C HIS A 82 -5.12 26.20 1.64
N GLU A 83 -5.90 26.26 0.55
CA GLU A 83 -7.35 26.45 0.57
C GLU A 83 -8.14 25.15 0.81
N ALA A 84 -7.48 23.98 0.78
CA ALA A 84 -8.17 22.69 0.83
C ALA A 84 -8.88 22.43 2.17
N ASP A 85 -8.27 22.81 3.28
CA ASP A 85 -8.84 22.59 4.62
C ASP A 85 -10.18 23.34 4.79
N GLU A 86 -10.23 24.60 4.36
CA GLU A 86 -11.47 25.39 4.40
C GLU A 86 -12.54 24.80 3.47
N LEU A 87 -12.16 24.43 2.25
CA LEU A 87 -13.08 23.79 1.31
C LEU A 87 -13.69 22.51 1.89
N LEU A 88 -12.86 21.64 2.47
CA LEU A 88 -13.28 20.38 3.07
C LEU A 88 -14.24 20.61 4.24
N GLU A 89 -13.85 21.43 5.21
CA GLU A 89 -14.66 21.64 6.42
C GLU A 89 -16.01 22.33 6.12
N VAL A 90 -16.06 23.24 5.14
CA VAL A 90 -17.33 23.84 4.69
C VAL A 90 -18.21 22.80 4.00
N ALA A 91 -17.65 21.96 3.12
CA ALA A 91 -18.41 20.89 2.47
C ALA A 91 -18.94 19.87 3.50
N ILE A 92 -18.12 19.50 4.48
CA ILE A 92 -18.49 18.58 5.57
C ILE A 92 -19.66 19.16 6.38
N GLU A 93 -19.61 20.44 6.76
CA GLU A 93 -20.70 21.06 7.53
C GLU A 93 -22.01 21.12 6.73
N ASN A 94 -21.94 21.51 5.44
CA ASN A 94 -23.11 21.64 4.58
C ASN A 94 -23.76 20.29 4.25
N HIS A 95 -22.99 19.19 4.29
CA HIS A 95 -23.47 17.84 3.95
C HIS A 95 -23.21 16.83 5.08
N LYS A 96 -23.26 17.24 6.35
CA LYS A 96 -22.91 16.41 7.53
C LYS A 96 -23.72 15.12 7.73
N VAL A 97 -24.82 14.95 6.99
CA VAL A 97 -25.66 13.74 6.99
C VAL A 97 -25.46 12.87 5.75
N ASP A 98 -24.69 13.34 4.76
CA ASP A 98 -24.34 12.56 3.58
C ASP A 98 -23.09 11.72 3.86
N PHE A 99 -23.31 10.46 4.22
CA PHE A 99 -22.23 9.54 4.53
C PHE A 99 -21.23 9.36 3.36
N ARG A 100 -21.68 9.54 2.10
CA ARG A 100 -20.82 9.43 0.90
C ARG A 100 -19.87 10.61 0.78
N LEU A 101 -20.33 11.83 1.13
CA LEU A 101 -19.42 12.97 1.20
C LEU A 101 -18.41 12.80 2.35
N LEU A 102 -18.85 12.34 3.52
CA LEU A 102 -17.96 12.18 4.67
C LEU A 102 -16.83 11.19 4.39
N VAL A 103 -17.11 10.03 3.78
CA VAL A 103 -16.05 9.08 3.37
C VAL A 103 -15.14 9.67 2.29
N ARG A 104 -15.67 10.49 1.37
CA ARG A 104 -14.83 11.19 0.39
C ARG A 104 -13.86 12.14 1.08
N ALA A 105 -14.35 12.99 1.99
CA ALA A 105 -13.52 13.92 2.75
C ALA A 105 -12.48 13.20 3.61
N ALA A 106 -12.85 12.08 4.24
CA ALA A 106 -11.92 11.22 4.97
C ALA A 106 -10.76 10.74 4.07
N ARG A 107 -11.06 10.23 2.86
CA ARG A 107 -10.04 9.81 1.91
C ARG A 107 -9.13 10.97 1.48
N VAL A 108 -9.67 12.17 1.32
CA VAL A 108 -8.86 13.36 1.02
C VAL A 108 -7.84 13.60 2.12
N TYR A 109 -8.27 13.69 3.39
CA TYR A 109 -7.37 13.86 4.53
C TYR A 109 -6.34 12.73 4.67
N ALA A 110 -6.72 11.50 4.37
CA ALA A 110 -5.84 10.35 4.55
C ALA A 110 -4.66 10.28 3.57
N GLY A 111 -4.69 11.00 2.44
CA GLY A 111 -3.56 10.95 1.52
C GLY A 111 -3.66 11.67 0.17
N GLU A 112 -4.70 12.47 -0.10
CA GLU A 112 -4.79 13.22 -1.37
C GLU A 112 -4.33 14.68 -1.25
N ILE A 113 -4.05 15.13 -0.03
CA ILE A 113 -3.50 16.45 0.28
C ILE A 113 -2.24 16.31 1.13
N ASP A 114 -1.32 17.26 0.99
CA ASP A 114 -0.05 17.26 1.73
C ASP A 114 -0.30 17.39 3.23
N SER A 115 0.21 16.48 4.08
CA SER A 115 0.14 16.63 5.54
C SER A 115 1.25 17.52 6.13
N GLU A 116 1.95 18.27 5.29
CA GLU A 116 3.05 19.17 5.67
C GLU A 116 2.73 20.61 5.27
N GLY A 117 3.27 21.57 6.01
CA GLY A 117 3.02 22.98 5.77
C GLY A 117 3.87 23.91 6.62
N PHE A 118 3.43 25.16 6.72
CA PHE A 118 4.09 26.20 7.48
C PHE A 118 3.13 26.87 8.45
N VAL A 119 3.61 27.13 9.65
CA VAL A 119 2.94 27.99 10.61
C VAL A 119 3.45 29.41 10.41
N VAL A 120 2.54 30.29 10.01
CA VAL A 120 2.79 31.70 9.74
C VAL A 120 1.84 32.52 10.62
N ALA A 121 2.41 33.39 11.47
CA ALA A 121 1.65 34.18 12.43
C ALA A 121 0.65 33.36 13.28
N GLY A 122 1.03 32.13 13.65
CA GLY A 122 0.22 31.22 14.46
C GLY A 122 -0.87 30.46 13.70
N LYS A 123 -0.92 30.56 12.37
CA LYS A 123 -1.85 29.80 11.52
C LYS A 123 -1.08 28.80 10.66
N PHE A 124 -1.56 27.56 10.64
CA PHE A 124 -1.04 26.55 9.75
C PHE A 124 -1.58 26.76 8.33
N GLU A 125 -0.69 26.74 7.34
CA GLU A 125 -1.01 26.70 5.92
C GLU A 125 -0.38 25.46 5.30
N ARG A 126 -1.21 24.66 4.63
CA ARG A 126 -0.81 23.42 3.97
C ARG A 126 0.06 23.70 2.74
N GLY A 127 1.06 22.84 2.50
CA GLY A 127 1.93 22.89 1.35
C GLY A 127 3.09 23.88 1.45
N GLY A 128 3.69 24.20 0.31
CA GLY A 128 4.87 25.06 0.25
C GLY A 128 4.55 26.55 0.48
N HIS A 129 5.27 27.21 1.39
CA HIS A 129 5.18 28.65 1.62
C HIS A 129 6.45 29.40 1.17
N ARG A 130 6.29 30.59 0.57
CA ARG A 130 7.40 31.51 0.22
C ARG A 130 7.51 32.60 1.26
N GLY A 131 8.69 32.80 1.86
CA GLY A 131 8.92 33.89 2.82
C GLY A 131 9.31 33.46 4.23
N GLY A 132 9.61 32.18 4.45
CA GLY A 132 9.95 31.63 5.76
C GLY A 132 8.73 31.06 6.49
N GLY A 133 8.83 30.85 7.80
CA GLY A 133 7.79 30.20 8.60
C GLY A 133 8.34 28.97 9.32
N GLN A 134 7.62 28.54 10.37
CA GLN A 134 7.95 27.31 11.08
C GLN A 134 7.34 26.13 10.33
N TRP A 135 8.16 25.18 9.90
CA TRP A 135 7.63 23.96 9.29
C TRP A 135 6.82 23.19 10.32
N ALA A 136 5.68 22.66 9.90
CA ALA A 136 4.84 21.80 10.74
C ALA A 136 4.20 20.68 9.94
N SER A 137 3.85 19.60 10.63
CA SER A 137 3.04 18.51 10.09
C SER A 137 1.68 18.42 10.77
N VAL A 138 0.66 18.08 10.00
CA VAL A 138 -0.69 17.77 10.45
C VAL A 138 -1.05 16.31 10.21
N ALA A 139 -0.07 15.42 9.96
CA ALA A 139 -0.33 14.03 9.59
C ALA A 139 -1.18 13.27 10.63
N ASP A 140 -0.87 13.43 11.92
CA ASP A 140 -1.64 12.79 12.98
C ASP A 140 -3.03 13.43 13.14
N ARG A 141 -3.14 14.75 12.91
CA ARG A 141 -4.41 15.47 12.90
C ARG A 141 -5.32 15.01 11.76
N ASP A 142 -4.80 14.97 10.53
CA ASP A 142 -5.50 14.50 9.33
C ASP A 142 -5.95 13.05 9.51
N ARG A 143 -5.10 12.19 10.07
CA ARG A 143 -5.46 10.80 10.39
C ARG A 143 -6.64 10.75 11.36
N VAL A 144 -6.60 11.47 12.48
CA VAL A 144 -7.70 11.47 13.45
C VAL A 144 -8.98 12.02 12.82
N ARG A 145 -8.90 13.13 12.07
CA ARG A 145 -10.04 13.73 11.38
C ARG A 145 -10.67 12.75 10.40
N SER A 146 -9.86 12.06 9.62
CA SER A 146 -10.32 11.02 8.69
C SER A 146 -11.05 9.89 9.40
N LEU A 147 -10.50 9.36 10.50
CA LEU A 147 -11.14 8.30 11.28
C LEU A 147 -12.47 8.77 11.91
N GLN A 148 -12.54 10.01 12.40
CA GLN A 148 -13.79 10.61 12.90
C GLN A 148 -14.87 10.64 11.81
N LEU A 149 -14.52 11.12 10.62
CA LEU A 149 -15.44 11.23 9.49
C LEU A 149 -15.94 9.85 9.03
N LEU A 150 -15.08 8.84 9.03
CA LEU A 150 -15.47 7.46 8.72
C LEU A 150 -16.42 6.89 9.77
N LEU A 151 -16.16 7.09 11.06
CA LEU A 151 -17.07 6.62 12.13
C LEU A 151 -18.43 7.30 12.05
N GLN A 152 -18.46 8.61 11.75
CA GLN A 152 -19.70 9.33 11.50
C GLN A 152 -20.42 8.78 10.26
N SER A 153 -19.70 8.54 9.17
CA SER A 153 -20.22 7.97 7.93
C SER A 153 -20.83 6.58 8.15
N ILE A 154 -20.14 5.70 8.88
CA ILE A 154 -20.63 4.37 9.26
C ILE A 154 -21.91 4.48 10.08
N ALA A 155 -21.94 5.33 11.12
CA ALA A 155 -23.11 5.50 11.97
C ALA A 155 -24.34 6.02 11.20
N LEU A 156 -24.12 6.82 10.16
CA LEU A 156 -25.18 7.30 9.25
C LEU A 156 -25.63 6.19 8.30
N ALA A 157 -24.69 5.49 7.66
CA ALA A 157 -24.97 4.43 6.70
C ALA A 157 -25.72 3.24 7.33
N GLU A 158 -25.44 2.88 8.59
CA GLU A 158 -26.18 1.83 9.29
C GLU A 158 -27.66 2.17 9.51
N LYS A 159 -27.99 3.46 9.60
CA LYS A 159 -29.34 3.98 9.81
C LYS A 159 -30.06 4.34 8.51
N ASP A 160 -29.35 4.31 7.38
CA ASP A 160 -29.91 4.64 6.06
C ASP A 160 -30.36 3.37 5.34
N ASP A 161 -31.67 3.28 5.08
CA ASP A 161 -32.29 2.19 4.32
C ASP A 161 -31.81 2.13 2.86
N LYS A 162 -31.25 3.22 2.33
CA LYS A 162 -30.70 3.28 0.97
C LYS A 162 -29.23 2.85 0.90
N ALA A 163 -28.54 2.74 2.04
CA ALA A 163 -27.16 2.29 2.07
C ALA A 163 -27.10 0.78 1.83
N THR A 164 -26.42 0.37 0.77
CA THR A 164 -26.28 -1.04 0.41
C THR A 164 -25.32 -1.77 1.37
N PRO A 165 -25.42 -3.11 1.51
CA PRO A 165 -24.44 -3.88 2.27
C PRO A 165 -23.01 -3.69 1.75
N ALA A 166 -22.84 -3.50 0.44
CA ALA A 166 -21.54 -3.22 -0.17
C ALA A 166 -20.96 -1.88 0.30
N GLU A 167 -21.76 -0.81 0.30
CA GLU A 167 -21.31 0.51 0.80
C GLU A 167 -20.93 0.45 2.29
N ARG A 168 -21.72 -0.25 3.12
CA ARG A 168 -21.39 -0.46 4.54
C ARG A 168 -20.08 -1.21 4.71
N ALA A 169 -19.88 -2.29 3.94
CA ALA A 169 -18.63 -3.02 3.93
C ALA A 169 -17.45 -2.15 3.46
N ASP A 170 -17.62 -1.30 2.45
CA ASP A 170 -16.59 -0.40 1.95
C ASP A 170 -16.18 0.66 2.97
N LEU A 171 -17.13 1.16 3.78
CA LEU A 171 -16.83 2.09 4.87
C LEU A 171 -15.96 1.44 5.94
N TRP A 172 -16.33 0.22 6.39
CA TRP A 172 -15.54 -0.54 7.36
C TRP A 172 -14.18 -0.93 6.80
N GLN A 173 -14.10 -1.29 5.52
CA GLN A 173 -12.83 -1.59 4.86
C GLN A 173 -11.93 -0.36 4.80
N THR A 174 -12.47 0.80 4.39
CA THR A 174 -11.73 2.07 4.35
C THR A 174 -11.23 2.46 5.75
N LEU A 175 -12.03 2.23 6.80
CA LEU A 175 -11.62 2.46 8.19
C LEU A 175 -10.47 1.53 8.58
N GLY A 176 -10.57 0.24 8.26
CA GLY A 176 -9.51 -0.74 8.50
C GLY A 176 -8.20 -0.34 7.81
N ASP A 177 -8.27 -0.01 6.52
CA ASP A 177 -7.12 0.41 5.71
C ASP A 177 -6.42 1.65 6.29
N GLN A 178 -7.18 2.65 6.74
CA GLN A 178 -6.61 3.87 7.32
C GLN A 178 -5.99 3.66 8.72
N ILE A 179 -6.45 2.63 9.45
CA ILE A 179 -5.81 2.24 10.70
C ILE A 179 -4.51 1.47 10.43
N SER A 180 -4.52 0.54 9.47
CA SER A 180 -3.47 -0.47 9.28
C SER A 180 -2.36 -0.04 8.30
N SER A 181 -2.71 0.53 7.14
CA SER A 181 -1.79 0.71 5.99
C SER A 181 -0.54 1.51 6.33
N ALA A 182 -0.69 2.69 6.95
CA ALA A 182 0.42 3.54 7.38
C ALA A 182 1.24 2.92 8.53
N ARG A 183 0.74 1.84 9.15
CA ARG A 183 1.33 1.19 10.33
C ARG A 183 1.84 -0.23 10.04
N HIS A 184 1.73 -0.76 8.81
CA HIS A 184 2.28 -2.09 8.48
C HIS A 184 3.81 -2.16 8.68
N GLY A 185 4.55 -1.09 8.32
CA GLY A 185 6.00 -0.99 8.57
C GLY A 185 6.37 -0.64 10.02
N GLU A 186 5.39 -0.22 10.82
CA GLU A 186 5.52 0.22 12.20
C GLU A 186 4.48 -0.48 13.08
N ALA A 187 4.34 -1.80 12.95
CA ALA A 187 3.25 -2.58 13.56
C ALA A 187 3.12 -2.36 15.08
N TRP A 188 4.22 -1.97 15.75
CA TRP A 188 4.20 -1.55 17.15
C TRP A 188 3.21 -0.43 17.45
N LYS A 189 2.93 0.48 16.51
CA LYS A 189 1.93 1.56 16.64
C LYS A 189 0.49 1.05 16.68
N LEU A 190 0.22 -0.19 16.29
CA LEU A 190 -1.13 -0.77 16.43
C LEU A 190 -1.48 -1.12 17.89
N GLN A 191 -0.50 -1.02 18.80
CA GLN A 191 -0.72 -1.15 20.24
C GLN A 191 -1.32 0.11 20.86
N ASP A 192 -1.13 1.27 20.21
CA ASP A 192 -1.69 2.53 20.70
C ASP A 192 -3.21 2.52 20.51
N LEU A 193 -3.93 3.12 21.46
CA LEU A 193 -5.34 3.46 21.31
C LEU A 193 -5.44 4.94 20.97
N THR A 194 -5.57 5.27 19.68
CA THR A 194 -5.63 6.68 19.26
C THR A 194 -6.86 7.35 19.87
N ASP A 195 -6.69 8.50 20.52
CA ASP A 195 -7.83 9.34 20.92
C ASP A 195 -8.50 9.91 19.67
N LEU A 196 -9.79 9.63 19.52
CA LEU A 196 -10.62 10.09 18.40
C LEU A 196 -11.58 11.20 18.83
N GLN A 197 -11.57 11.62 20.09
CA GLN A 197 -12.44 12.69 20.60
C GLN A 197 -11.85 14.08 20.35
N THR A 198 -10.52 14.18 20.33
CA THR A 198 -9.82 15.45 20.13
C THR A 198 -8.93 15.39 18.90
N LEU A 199 -8.90 16.48 18.12
CA LEU A 199 -7.97 16.61 17.01
C LEU A 199 -6.60 16.99 17.56
N PRO A 200 -5.53 16.23 17.24
CA PRO A 200 -4.17 16.63 17.53
C PRO A 200 -3.86 18.03 17.00
N ASP A 201 -2.97 18.73 17.71
CA ASP A 201 -2.40 19.98 17.22
C ASP A 201 -1.36 19.71 16.12
N PHE A 202 -0.95 20.73 15.38
CA PHE A 202 0.12 20.58 14.38
C PHE A 202 1.48 20.40 15.07
N GLU A 203 2.27 19.47 14.55
CA GLU A 203 3.60 19.15 15.06
C GLU A 203 4.62 20.13 14.45
N ILE A 204 5.09 21.10 15.24
CA ILE A 204 6.14 22.04 14.82
C ILE A 204 7.50 21.37 14.98
N SER A 205 8.30 21.33 13.90
CA SER A 205 9.71 20.93 14.01
C SER A 205 10.53 22.13 14.49
N GLU A 206 11.08 22.06 15.70
CA GLU A 206 11.95 23.10 16.27
C GLU A 206 13.32 23.22 15.54
N GLY A 207 13.60 22.39 14.52
CA GLY A 207 14.91 22.29 13.85
C GLY A 207 14.99 22.71 12.37
N GLY A 208 13.93 23.30 11.79
CA GLY A 208 13.89 23.60 10.35
C GLY A 208 13.61 22.36 9.48
N ARG A 209 13.60 22.54 8.15
CA ARG A 209 13.29 21.46 7.18
C ARG A 209 14.37 20.37 7.24
N GLY A 210 14.20 19.38 8.12
CA GLY A 210 15.10 18.24 8.18
C GLY A 210 14.99 17.43 9.45
N TYR A 211 14.54 16.18 9.27
CA TYR A 211 14.88 15.01 10.08
C TYR A 211 14.20 14.89 11.45
N GLY A 212 12.92 14.49 11.42
CA GLY A 212 12.17 14.00 12.59
C GLY A 212 11.38 12.70 12.37
N ARG A 213 11.48 12.03 11.22
CA ARG A 213 10.93 10.66 11.03
C ARG A 213 11.99 9.76 10.43
N GLY A 214 12.15 8.59 11.05
CA GLY A 214 13.24 7.64 10.84
C GLY A 214 13.53 7.38 9.36
N GLY A 215 14.82 7.32 9.05
CA GLY A 215 15.31 7.14 7.69
C GLY A 215 14.55 6.06 6.92
N TRP A 216 14.31 6.36 5.65
CA TRP A 216 14.12 5.35 4.62
C TRP A 216 15.18 4.26 4.80
N GLY A 217 14.76 3.10 5.30
CA GLY A 217 15.65 1.97 5.58
C GLY A 217 16.06 1.76 7.04
N ALA A 218 15.34 2.31 8.04
CA ALA A 218 15.50 1.81 9.40
C ALA A 218 15.17 0.29 9.41
N PRO A 219 16.13 -0.59 9.74
CA PRO A 219 15.90 -2.03 9.67
C PRO A 219 14.74 -2.38 10.59
N GLY A 220 13.71 -3.03 10.05
CA GLY A 220 12.51 -3.41 10.80
C GLY A 220 12.90 -4.01 12.14
N LYS A 221 12.43 -3.40 13.23
CA LYS A 221 12.70 -3.77 14.62
C LYS A 221 12.03 -5.11 15.01
N GLY A 222 11.73 -5.98 14.05
CA GLY A 222 10.95 -7.20 14.27
C GLY A 222 9.51 -6.90 14.70
N ALA A 223 8.74 -7.97 14.93
CA ALA A 223 7.38 -7.86 15.44
C ALA A 223 7.38 -7.31 16.88
N PRO A 224 6.36 -6.52 17.24
CA PRO A 224 6.23 -5.93 18.57
C PRO A 224 6.06 -7.00 19.66
N VAL A 225 6.55 -6.65 20.85
CA VAL A 225 6.42 -7.48 22.06
C VAL A 225 5.80 -6.70 23.20
N ASP A 226 5.16 -7.42 24.12
CA ASP A 226 4.67 -6.87 25.38
C ASP A 226 5.81 -6.58 26.38
N GLN A 227 5.44 -6.16 27.59
CA GLN A 227 6.39 -5.86 28.67
C GLN A 227 7.23 -7.09 29.09
N ASP A 228 6.72 -8.30 28.86
CA ASP A 228 7.38 -9.57 29.18
C ASP A 228 8.21 -10.12 28.00
N GLY A 229 8.23 -9.41 26.86
CA GLY A 229 8.95 -9.82 25.67
C GLY A 229 8.24 -10.91 24.85
N ASN A 230 6.93 -11.09 25.03
CA ASN A 230 6.11 -12.00 24.24
C ASN A 230 5.50 -11.28 23.03
N PRO A 231 5.28 -11.99 21.90
CA PRO A 231 4.64 -11.40 20.72
C PRO A 231 3.29 -10.79 21.05
N VAL A 232 3.03 -9.60 20.52
CA VAL A 232 1.72 -8.95 20.67
C VAL A 232 0.74 -9.47 19.64
N PHE A 233 -0.45 -9.83 20.10
CA PHE A 233 -1.54 -10.31 19.28
C PHE A 233 -2.73 -9.35 19.35
N HIS A 234 -3.31 -9.04 18.19
CA HIS A 234 -4.51 -8.19 18.08
C HIS A 234 -5.74 -9.07 17.93
N HIS A 235 -6.49 -9.24 19.02
CA HIS A 235 -7.74 -9.99 19.01
C HIS A 235 -8.87 -9.17 18.39
N LYS A 236 -9.89 -9.86 17.89
CA LYS A 236 -11.16 -9.20 17.56
C LYS A 236 -11.90 -8.86 18.86
N PRO A 237 -12.20 -7.57 19.14
CA PRO A 237 -12.95 -7.18 20.32
C PRO A 237 -14.45 -7.52 20.16
N GLU A 238 -15.22 -7.39 21.25
CA GLU A 238 -16.67 -7.61 21.24
C GLU A 238 -17.42 -6.51 20.48
N SER A 239 -16.90 -5.29 20.55
CA SER A 239 -17.39 -4.11 19.84
C SER A 239 -16.26 -3.09 19.63
N TRP A 240 -16.52 -2.08 18.80
CA TRP A 240 -15.61 -0.93 18.61
C TRP A 240 -15.21 -0.26 19.93
N ASP A 241 -16.16 -0.04 20.85
CA ASP A 241 -15.92 0.68 22.10
C ASP A 241 -15.12 -0.12 23.13
N THR A 242 -15.13 -1.46 23.02
CA THR A 242 -14.36 -2.35 23.89
C THR A 242 -12.91 -2.56 23.44
N ALA A 243 -12.55 -2.05 22.25
CA ALA A 243 -11.20 -2.17 21.71
C ALA A 243 -10.19 -1.42 22.59
N LYS A 244 -9.11 -2.11 22.96
CA LYS A 244 -8.03 -1.60 23.81
C LYS A 244 -6.85 -1.06 23.00
N SER A 245 -6.83 -1.29 21.69
CA SER A 245 -5.82 -0.75 20.79
C SER A 245 -6.39 -0.53 19.39
N ASP A 246 -5.67 0.25 18.58
CA ASP A 246 -5.99 0.45 17.18
C ASP A 246 -5.92 -0.87 16.38
N GLY A 247 -5.03 -1.79 16.76
CA GLY A 247 -5.00 -3.15 16.21
C GLY A 247 -6.29 -3.91 16.45
N GLU A 248 -6.89 -3.82 17.65
CA GLU A 248 -8.21 -4.41 17.92
C GLU A 248 -9.33 -3.69 17.15
N ARG A 249 -9.26 -2.36 17.00
CA ARG A 249 -10.19 -1.60 16.15
C ARG A 249 -10.14 -2.04 14.68
N TRP A 250 -8.94 -2.29 14.16
CA TRP A 250 -8.76 -2.83 12.82
C TRP A 250 -9.37 -4.23 12.70
N ARG A 251 -9.14 -5.11 13.68
CA ARG A 251 -9.75 -6.45 13.71
C ARG A 251 -11.26 -6.40 13.75
N TRP A 252 -11.83 -5.44 14.47
CA TRP A 252 -13.27 -5.17 14.44
C TRP A 252 -13.74 -4.76 13.06
N ALA A 253 -13.06 -3.78 12.43
CA ALA A 253 -13.40 -3.29 11.10
C ALA A 253 -13.39 -4.43 10.06
N LEU A 254 -12.37 -5.28 10.04
CA LEU A 254 -12.30 -6.47 9.17
C LEU A 254 -13.47 -7.44 9.40
N ALA A 255 -13.87 -7.64 10.65
CA ALA A 255 -15.01 -8.49 10.96
C ALA A 255 -16.34 -7.89 10.45
N GLN A 256 -16.48 -6.57 10.52
CA GLN A 256 -17.66 -5.87 10.00
C GLN A 256 -17.76 -5.96 8.47
N VAL A 257 -16.64 -5.90 7.74
CA VAL A 257 -16.63 -6.13 6.28
C VAL A 257 -17.30 -7.47 5.93
N VAL A 258 -16.91 -8.54 6.61
CA VAL A 258 -17.46 -9.89 6.40
C VAL A 258 -18.92 -9.98 6.87
N GLN A 259 -19.27 -9.29 7.95
CA GLN A 259 -20.65 -9.27 8.46
C GLN A 259 -21.62 -8.68 7.43
N HIS A 260 -21.22 -7.62 6.71
CA HIS A 260 -22.06 -7.02 5.67
C HIS A 260 -21.98 -7.77 4.34
N VAL A 261 -20.80 -8.27 3.95
CA VAL A 261 -20.60 -9.00 2.70
C VAL A 261 -19.77 -10.26 2.97
N ALA A 262 -20.46 -11.38 3.17
CA ALA A 262 -19.82 -12.66 3.51
C ALA A 262 -18.82 -13.14 2.45
N ASP A 263 -19.06 -12.83 1.16
CA ASP A 263 -18.18 -13.20 0.05
C ASP A 263 -16.79 -12.53 0.13
N ARG A 264 -16.66 -11.43 0.88
CA ARG A 264 -15.36 -10.78 1.16
C ARG A 264 -14.52 -11.50 2.21
N ARG A 265 -14.99 -12.63 2.75
CA ARG A 265 -14.25 -13.39 3.77
C ARG A 265 -12.86 -13.81 3.30
N SER A 266 -12.71 -14.31 2.07
CA SER A 266 -11.40 -14.73 1.57
C SER A 266 -10.41 -13.57 1.38
N PRO A 267 -10.80 -12.43 0.76
CA PRO A 267 -9.97 -11.24 0.74
C PRO A 267 -9.55 -10.74 2.13
N VAL A 268 -10.48 -10.66 3.09
CA VAL A 268 -10.19 -10.22 4.46
C VAL A 268 -9.23 -11.17 5.18
N ASP A 269 -9.45 -12.48 5.06
CA ASP A 269 -8.55 -13.49 5.63
C ASP A 269 -7.16 -13.42 4.98
N LEU A 270 -7.06 -13.08 3.69
CA LEU A 270 -5.78 -12.88 3.01
C LEU A 270 -5.03 -11.64 3.51
N GLU A 271 -5.72 -10.52 3.68
CA GLU A 271 -5.13 -9.30 4.27
C GLU A 271 -4.57 -9.60 5.66
N TRP A 272 -5.38 -10.26 6.51
CA TRP A 272 -4.96 -10.63 7.84
C TRP A 272 -3.79 -11.62 7.85
N ALA A 273 -3.84 -12.66 7.00
CA ALA A 273 -2.75 -13.61 6.86
C ALA A 273 -1.47 -12.96 6.35
N GLY A 274 -1.56 -11.99 5.43
CA GLY A 274 -0.43 -11.22 4.94
C GLY A 274 0.24 -10.39 6.03
N PHE A 275 -0.56 -9.71 6.86
CA PHE A 275 -0.05 -9.00 8.02
C PHE A 275 0.64 -9.95 9.01
N LEU A 276 -0.02 -11.05 9.39
CA LEU A 276 0.56 -12.04 10.29
C LEU A 276 1.84 -12.65 9.74
N GLN A 277 1.89 -12.94 8.44
CA GLN A 277 3.10 -13.43 7.79
C GLN A 277 4.23 -12.38 7.81
N SER A 278 3.92 -11.08 7.69
CA SER A 278 4.92 -10.02 7.81
C SER A 278 5.53 -9.92 9.20
N GLN A 279 4.77 -10.25 10.25
CA GLN A 279 5.21 -10.18 11.65
C GLN A 279 5.83 -11.50 12.14
N PHE A 280 5.20 -12.62 11.79
CA PHE A 280 5.45 -13.94 12.38
C PHE A 280 5.84 -15.00 11.35
N GLY A 281 5.95 -14.65 10.07
CA GLY A 281 6.46 -15.54 9.03
C GLY A 281 7.95 -15.82 9.22
N VAL A 282 8.35 -17.02 8.84
CA VAL A 282 9.78 -17.38 8.86
C VAL A 282 10.48 -16.57 7.76
N GLY A 283 11.43 -15.73 8.14
CA GLY A 283 12.19 -14.88 7.24
C GLY A 283 13.63 -15.35 7.05
N ALA A 284 14.22 -15.06 5.89
CA ALA A 284 15.63 -15.35 5.59
C ALA A 284 16.60 -14.72 6.61
N SER A 285 16.23 -13.57 7.19
CA SER A 285 17.01 -12.92 8.25
C SER A 285 16.95 -13.65 9.60
N ALA A 286 15.95 -14.50 9.82
CA ALA A 286 15.79 -15.30 11.03
C ALA A 286 16.47 -16.66 10.94
N VAL A 287 16.41 -17.33 9.77
CA VAL A 287 16.86 -18.73 9.61
C VAL A 287 17.89 -18.94 8.48
N GLY A 288 18.35 -17.87 7.83
CA GLY A 288 19.15 -17.94 6.60
C GLY A 288 18.25 -18.02 5.37
N GLY A 289 18.72 -17.48 4.24
CA GLY A 289 18.01 -17.60 2.96
C GLY A 289 17.90 -19.06 2.51
N PRO A 290 16.87 -19.42 1.71
CA PRO A 290 16.73 -20.77 1.21
C PRO A 290 17.98 -21.11 0.35
N PRO A 291 18.59 -22.31 0.49
CA PRO A 291 19.75 -22.73 -0.29
C PRO A 291 19.31 -23.14 -1.71
N VAL A 292 18.64 -22.23 -2.41
CA VAL A 292 18.24 -22.40 -3.79
C VAL A 292 19.36 -21.85 -4.66
N ILE A 293 19.94 -22.71 -5.48
CA ILE A 293 20.84 -22.30 -6.57
C ILE A 293 20.02 -21.42 -7.51
N ARG A 294 20.16 -20.10 -7.44
CA ARG A 294 19.54 -19.18 -8.40
C ARG A 294 20.40 -19.15 -9.66
N GLU A 295 19.77 -19.15 -10.83
CA GLU A 295 20.45 -18.64 -12.04
C GLU A 295 20.81 -17.18 -11.75
N ALA A 296 22.09 -16.90 -11.55
CA ALA A 296 22.55 -15.55 -11.28
C ALA A 296 22.34 -14.69 -12.55
N ALA A 297 21.62 -13.58 -12.41
CA ALA A 297 21.85 -12.45 -13.31
C ALA A 297 23.28 -11.96 -13.05
N ALA A 298 24.01 -11.63 -14.12
CA ALA A 298 25.39 -11.17 -14.02
C ALA A 298 25.49 -9.94 -13.10
N GLY A 299 26.04 -10.11 -11.89
CA GLY A 299 26.33 -9.01 -10.97
C GLY A 299 26.11 -9.26 -9.49
N ASP A 300 25.37 -10.31 -9.09
CA ASP A 300 25.15 -10.57 -7.66
C ASP A 300 26.31 -11.40 -7.08
N GLU A 301 27.17 -10.76 -6.29
CA GLU A 301 28.13 -11.46 -5.44
C GLU A 301 27.35 -12.37 -4.48
N ALA A 302 27.50 -13.69 -4.65
CA ALA A 302 26.91 -14.68 -3.77
C ALA A 302 27.40 -14.43 -2.33
N GLY A 303 26.50 -13.93 -1.48
CA GLY A 303 26.76 -13.70 -0.07
C GLY A 303 27.34 -14.95 0.58
N ASN A 304 28.55 -14.81 1.10
CA ASN A 304 29.37 -15.87 1.68
C ASN A 304 28.90 -16.25 3.12
N GLU A 305 27.58 -16.30 3.34
CA GLU A 305 27.01 -16.65 4.65
C GLU A 305 26.94 -18.17 4.81
N LYS A 306 27.77 -18.69 5.72
CA LYS A 306 27.70 -20.09 6.14
C LYS A 306 26.34 -20.36 6.81
N PRO A 307 25.67 -21.49 6.51
CA PRO A 307 24.45 -21.87 7.21
C PRO A 307 24.70 -21.96 8.73
N LYS A 308 23.90 -21.25 9.52
CA LYS A 308 23.97 -21.28 10.99
C LYS A 308 23.63 -22.69 11.51
N PRO A 309 24.23 -23.14 12.63
CA PRO A 309 24.05 -24.51 13.15
C PRO A 309 22.59 -24.84 13.44
N SER A 310 22.21 -26.07 13.07
CA SER A 310 20.85 -26.62 12.93
C SER A 310 20.17 -27.05 14.24
N GLY A 311 20.43 -26.40 15.36
CA GLY A 311 19.82 -26.75 16.66
C GLY A 311 18.46 -26.08 16.86
N GLU A 312 18.46 -24.90 17.44
CA GLU A 312 17.24 -24.14 17.78
C GLU A 312 16.52 -23.52 16.57
N TRP A 313 17.23 -23.39 15.44
CA TRP A 313 16.78 -22.72 14.22
C TRP A 313 16.47 -23.69 13.07
N ALA A 314 16.20 -24.96 13.37
CA ALA A 314 15.84 -25.98 12.40
C ALA A 314 14.44 -25.71 11.79
N ALA A 315 14.35 -24.73 10.89
CA ALA A 315 13.08 -24.28 10.30
C ALA A 315 12.30 -25.41 9.60
N HIS A 316 13.01 -26.41 9.07
CA HIS A 316 12.44 -27.57 8.38
C HIS A 316 11.65 -28.50 9.31
N GLU A 317 11.94 -28.47 10.61
CA GLU A 317 11.27 -29.28 11.64
C GLU A 317 10.07 -28.55 12.27
N LEU A 318 9.78 -27.31 11.89
CA LEU A 318 8.67 -26.55 12.46
C LEU A 318 7.32 -27.18 12.11
N ALA A 319 6.53 -27.49 13.14
CA ALA A 319 5.12 -27.79 12.97
C ALA A 319 4.35 -26.57 12.45
N ASP A 320 3.15 -26.79 11.91
CA ASP A 320 2.28 -25.70 11.45
C ASP A 320 1.87 -24.76 12.59
N THR A 321 1.81 -25.26 13.82
CA THR A 321 1.49 -24.51 15.04
C THR A 321 2.68 -23.77 15.64
N GLU A 322 3.86 -23.86 15.03
CA GLU A 322 5.06 -23.20 15.51
C GLU A 322 5.62 -22.23 14.46
N THR A 323 6.34 -21.22 14.93
CA THR A 323 7.08 -20.31 14.07
C THR A 323 8.41 -19.88 14.68
N ILE A 324 9.29 -19.39 13.82
CA ILE A 324 10.52 -18.68 14.17
C ILE A 324 10.40 -17.29 13.57
N ALA A 325 10.27 -16.27 14.41
CA ALA A 325 10.12 -14.89 13.96
C ALA A 325 11.12 -13.95 14.63
N LYS A 326 11.48 -12.88 13.91
CA LYS A 326 12.26 -11.78 14.46
C LYS A 326 11.32 -10.87 15.24
N LEU A 327 11.45 -10.87 16.57
CA LEU A 327 10.77 -9.94 17.46
C LEU A 327 11.69 -8.73 17.76
N THR A 328 11.16 -7.71 18.43
CA THR A 328 11.97 -6.58 18.91
C THR A 328 13.06 -6.99 19.91
N THR A 329 12.85 -8.07 20.65
CA THR A 329 13.84 -8.65 21.57
C THR A 329 14.84 -9.59 20.89
N GLY A 330 14.68 -9.86 19.59
CA GLY A 330 15.50 -10.80 18.83
C GLY A 330 14.70 -11.91 18.18
N VAL A 331 15.38 -12.86 17.56
CA VAL A 331 14.71 -14.03 16.94
C VAL A 331 14.24 -14.97 18.06
N LYS A 332 13.00 -15.48 17.97
CA LYS A 332 12.41 -16.40 18.94
C LYS A 332 11.60 -17.49 18.23
N ARG A 333 11.70 -18.74 18.70
CA ARG A 333 10.79 -19.84 18.34
C ARG A 333 9.63 -19.87 19.35
N PHE A 334 8.39 -19.94 18.89
CA PHE A 334 7.21 -20.01 19.74
C PHE A 334 6.01 -20.66 19.04
N ALA A 335 5.03 -21.09 19.83
CA ALA A 335 3.76 -21.60 19.31
C ALA A 335 2.84 -20.45 18.91
N LEU A 336 2.18 -20.58 17.75
CA LEU A 336 1.30 -19.58 17.18
C LEU A 336 -0.15 -20.08 17.26
N PRO A 337 -1.02 -19.45 18.07
CA PRO A 337 -2.42 -19.84 18.18
C PRO A 337 -3.15 -19.74 16.84
N ASP A 338 -4.17 -20.58 16.61
CA ASP A 338 -4.87 -20.67 15.32
C ASP A 338 -5.40 -19.32 14.80
N GLU A 339 -5.87 -18.43 15.68
CA GLU A 339 -6.32 -17.08 15.32
C GLU A 339 -5.22 -16.22 14.66
N PHE A 340 -3.96 -16.45 15.05
CA PHE A 340 -2.78 -15.71 14.61
C PHE A 340 -1.91 -16.50 13.65
N ASN A 341 -2.34 -17.70 13.27
CA ASN A 341 -1.58 -18.60 12.44
C ASN A 341 -1.93 -18.39 10.96
N HIS A 342 -1.06 -17.67 10.25
CA HIS A 342 -1.24 -17.40 8.83
C HIS A 342 -1.31 -18.69 8.00
N ILE A 343 -0.64 -19.78 8.37
CA ILE A 343 -0.76 -21.06 7.66
C ILE A 343 -2.18 -21.61 7.76
N VAL A 344 -2.79 -21.56 8.95
CA VAL A 344 -4.17 -22.03 9.17
C VAL A 344 -5.15 -21.18 8.35
N ILE A 345 -4.97 -19.86 8.37
CA ILE A 345 -5.84 -18.91 7.64
C ILE A 345 -5.69 -19.10 6.12
N LEU A 346 -4.46 -19.20 5.60
CA LEU A 346 -4.19 -19.43 4.18
C LEU A 346 -4.80 -20.75 3.70
N LYS A 347 -4.68 -21.83 4.49
CA LYS A 347 -5.34 -23.11 4.20
C LYS A 347 -6.86 -22.97 4.13
N ALA A 348 -7.47 -22.20 5.02
CA ALA A 348 -8.90 -21.94 4.98
C ALA A 348 -9.32 -21.17 3.71
N VAL A 349 -8.53 -20.19 3.26
CA VAL A 349 -8.76 -19.47 1.98
C VAL A 349 -8.65 -20.43 0.80
N ILE A 350 -7.62 -21.28 0.75
CA ILE A 350 -7.41 -22.27 -0.32
C ILE A 350 -8.59 -23.24 -0.40
N ALA A 351 -9.08 -23.69 0.76
CA ALA A 351 -10.22 -24.62 0.86
C ALA A 351 -11.53 -24.00 0.37
N ARG A 352 -11.76 -22.69 0.62
CA ARG A 352 -12.93 -21.97 0.09
C ARG A 352 -12.88 -21.78 -1.44
N GLY A 353 -11.69 -21.71 -2.02
CA GLY A 353 -11.52 -21.51 -3.45
C GLY A 353 -11.74 -20.07 -3.89
N GLY A 354 -12.16 -19.88 -5.15
CA GLY A 354 -12.39 -18.57 -5.75
C GLY A 354 -11.11 -17.86 -6.22
N GLU A 355 -11.23 -16.58 -6.56
CA GLU A 355 -10.18 -15.75 -7.17
C GLU A 355 -8.94 -15.61 -6.27
N THR A 356 -9.15 -15.59 -4.96
CA THR A 356 -8.10 -15.47 -3.94
C THR A 356 -7.27 -16.74 -3.73
N LYS A 357 -7.72 -17.90 -4.24
CA LYS A 357 -7.08 -19.20 -4.00
C LYS A 357 -5.61 -19.19 -4.46
N ARG A 358 -5.35 -18.61 -5.63
CA ARG A 358 -4.01 -18.57 -6.20
C ARG A 358 -3.05 -17.74 -5.35
N GLN A 359 -3.50 -16.58 -4.88
CA GLN A 359 -2.71 -15.73 -3.98
C GLN A 359 -2.42 -16.43 -2.66
N ALA A 360 -3.40 -17.13 -2.09
CA ALA A 360 -3.21 -17.90 -0.86
C ALA A 360 -2.19 -19.04 -1.02
N LEU A 361 -2.23 -19.75 -2.17
CA LEU A 361 -1.23 -20.76 -2.50
C LEU A 361 0.17 -20.14 -2.59
N GLU A 362 0.32 -19.00 -3.26
CA GLU A 362 1.61 -18.33 -3.41
C GLU A 362 2.21 -17.95 -2.04
N SER A 363 1.41 -17.33 -1.15
CA SER A 363 1.84 -16.99 0.21
C SER A 363 2.24 -18.22 1.03
N LEU A 364 1.49 -19.32 0.92
CA LEU A 364 1.79 -20.56 1.63
C LEU A 364 3.02 -21.28 1.06
N ILE A 365 3.21 -21.28 -0.25
CA ILE A 365 4.42 -21.81 -0.91
C ILE A 365 5.64 -21.05 -0.40
N ASN A 366 5.58 -19.71 -0.38
CA ASN A 366 6.68 -18.88 0.11
C ASN A 366 7.01 -19.16 1.59
N GLU A 367 6.00 -19.36 2.43
CA GLU A 367 6.20 -19.78 3.82
C GLU A 367 6.93 -21.13 3.91
N ARG A 368 6.49 -22.14 3.14
CA ARG A 368 7.14 -23.47 3.12
C ARG A 368 8.57 -23.41 2.60
N MET A 369 8.83 -22.58 1.60
CA MET A 369 10.18 -22.35 1.07
C MET A 369 11.09 -21.73 2.13
N ASN A 370 10.61 -20.73 2.87
CA ASN A 370 11.36 -20.09 3.95
C ASN A 370 11.58 -21.02 5.15
N ARG A 371 10.62 -21.91 5.42
CA ARG A 371 10.77 -22.99 6.40
C ARG A 371 11.67 -24.12 5.93
N HIS A 372 12.23 -24.08 4.73
CA HIS A 372 13.00 -25.17 4.12
C HIS A 372 12.21 -26.50 3.98
N GLN A 373 10.88 -26.40 3.90
CA GLN A 373 9.94 -27.52 3.75
C GLN A 373 9.64 -27.76 2.27
N TYR A 374 10.69 -28.05 1.49
CA TYR A 374 10.63 -28.07 0.03
C TYR A 374 9.66 -29.10 -0.55
N SER A 375 9.53 -30.28 0.06
CA SER A 375 8.57 -31.30 -0.40
C SER A 375 7.13 -30.79 -0.32
N GLN A 376 6.76 -30.15 0.80
CA GLN A 376 5.44 -29.55 0.98
C GLN A 376 5.21 -28.38 0.02
N ALA A 377 6.25 -27.56 -0.23
CA ALA A 377 6.18 -26.49 -1.24
C ALA A 377 5.94 -27.04 -2.66
N ALA A 378 6.57 -28.16 -3.03
CA ALA A 378 6.36 -28.82 -4.32
C ALA A 378 4.93 -29.35 -4.46
N ASP A 379 4.36 -29.94 -3.41
CA ASP A 379 2.96 -30.39 -3.44
C ASP A 379 1.98 -29.23 -3.68
N LEU A 380 2.20 -28.08 -3.03
CA LEU A 380 1.40 -26.88 -3.25
C LEU A 380 1.61 -26.28 -4.65
N LEU A 381 2.83 -26.30 -5.18
CA LEU A 381 3.12 -25.87 -6.55
C LEU A 381 2.40 -26.74 -7.58
N ARG A 382 2.28 -28.06 -7.34
CA ARG A 382 1.47 -28.96 -8.19
C ARG A 382 -0.02 -28.62 -8.12
N GLU A 383 -0.52 -28.16 -6.96
CA GLU A 383 -1.88 -27.63 -6.87
C GLU A 383 -2.03 -26.33 -7.67
N MET A 384 -1.06 -25.41 -7.57
CA MET A 384 -1.06 -24.16 -8.33
C MET A 384 -0.96 -24.39 -9.85
N LEU A 385 -0.22 -25.42 -10.28
CA LEU A 385 -0.12 -25.80 -11.69
C LEU A 385 -1.49 -26.19 -12.28
N LYS A 386 -2.40 -26.75 -11.47
CA LYS A 386 -3.77 -27.07 -11.90
C LYS A 386 -4.62 -25.82 -12.14
N LEU A 387 -4.24 -24.67 -11.56
CA LEU A 387 -4.91 -23.39 -11.75
C LEU A 387 -4.35 -22.58 -12.91
N ALA A 388 -3.22 -22.99 -13.51
CA ALA A 388 -2.54 -22.26 -14.56
C ALA A 388 -3.28 -22.37 -15.91
N THR A 389 -3.70 -21.24 -16.44
CA THR A 389 -4.58 -21.17 -17.62
C THR A 389 -3.82 -21.12 -18.93
N ASP A 390 -2.73 -20.36 -19.01
CA ASP A 390 -1.91 -20.20 -20.20
C ASP A 390 -0.60 -21.00 -20.14
N LYS A 391 0.09 -21.07 -21.29
CA LYS A 391 1.29 -21.89 -21.45
C LYS A 391 2.48 -21.33 -20.65
N ASP A 392 2.64 -20.02 -20.62
CA ASP A 392 3.79 -19.38 -20.01
C ASP A 392 3.70 -19.48 -18.48
N ASP A 393 2.50 -19.32 -17.92
CA ASP A 393 2.23 -19.55 -16.50
C ASP A 393 2.50 -21.01 -16.10
N ARG A 394 2.00 -21.97 -16.88
CA ARG A 394 2.30 -23.40 -16.63
C ARG A 394 3.78 -23.70 -16.66
N GLN A 395 4.51 -23.12 -17.62
CA GLN A 395 5.97 -23.28 -17.69
C GLN A 395 6.65 -22.65 -16.48
N GLY A 396 6.24 -21.46 -16.04
CA GLY A 396 6.77 -20.80 -14.85
C GLY A 396 6.54 -21.62 -13.57
N VAL A 397 5.34 -22.16 -13.37
CA VAL A 397 5.04 -23.01 -12.21
C VAL A 397 5.80 -24.33 -12.29
N GLN A 398 5.89 -24.97 -13.47
CA GLN A 398 6.66 -26.20 -13.65
C GLN A 398 8.15 -25.98 -13.38
N ALA A 399 8.73 -24.85 -13.81
CA ALA A 399 10.12 -24.51 -13.54
C ALA A 399 10.38 -24.40 -12.03
N ARG A 400 9.43 -23.89 -11.23
CA ARG A 400 9.53 -23.85 -9.77
C ARG A 400 9.49 -25.24 -9.12
N ILE A 401 8.69 -26.17 -9.65
CA ILE A 401 8.68 -27.58 -9.21
C ILE A 401 10.03 -28.23 -9.56
N ASP A 402 10.49 -28.04 -10.79
CA ASP A 402 11.76 -28.53 -11.29
C ASP A 402 12.94 -28.00 -10.48
N GLN A 403 12.86 -26.75 -10.03
CA GLN A 403 13.84 -26.16 -9.12
C GLN A 403 13.96 -27.02 -7.85
N ILE A 404 12.85 -27.46 -7.26
CA ILE A 404 12.85 -28.23 -6.02
C ILE A 404 13.29 -29.68 -6.24
N GLU A 405 12.83 -30.32 -7.32
CA GLU A 405 12.91 -31.78 -7.49
C GLU A 405 14.05 -32.25 -8.38
N LYS A 406 14.45 -31.47 -9.39
CA LYS A 406 15.50 -31.90 -10.32
C LYS A 406 16.87 -31.83 -9.69
N ASN A 407 17.82 -32.49 -10.35
CA ASN A 407 19.23 -32.44 -9.99
C ASN A 407 19.81 -31.10 -10.43
N TRP A 408 20.36 -30.36 -9.48
CA TRP A 408 21.04 -29.09 -9.73
C TRP A 408 22.50 -29.20 -9.33
N MET A 409 23.36 -28.60 -10.14
CA MET A 409 24.78 -28.47 -9.85
C MET A 409 25.25 -27.12 -10.40
N GLN A 410 26.02 -26.41 -9.59
CA GLN A 410 26.73 -25.20 -9.97
C GLN A 410 28.21 -25.39 -9.64
N ILE A 411 29.07 -25.02 -10.58
CA ILE A 411 30.50 -24.87 -10.31
C ILE A 411 30.68 -23.47 -9.73
N GLU A 412 31.23 -23.39 -8.52
CA GLU A 412 31.51 -22.12 -7.86
C GLU A 412 32.61 -21.37 -8.60
N SER A 413 32.56 -20.03 -8.56
CA SER A 413 33.60 -19.21 -9.18
C SER A 413 34.96 -19.52 -8.57
N THR A 414 35.92 -19.89 -9.41
CA THR A 414 37.32 -20.09 -9.01
C THR A 414 38.21 -19.01 -9.62
N SER A 415 39.24 -18.60 -8.88
CA SER A 415 40.34 -17.83 -9.44
C SER A 415 41.22 -18.68 -10.36
N VAL A 416 42.03 -18.02 -11.20
CA VAL A 416 43.05 -18.69 -12.03
C VAL A 416 43.98 -19.53 -11.15
N GLN A 417 44.20 -20.78 -11.53
CA GLN A 417 45.04 -21.73 -10.79
C GLN A 417 46.36 -22.00 -11.54
N PRO A 418 47.49 -22.12 -10.81
CA PRO A 418 48.80 -22.31 -11.43
C PRO A 418 48.95 -23.65 -12.15
N ALA A 419 49.60 -23.62 -13.31
CA ALA A 419 49.85 -24.81 -14.12
C ALA A 419 50.68 -25.87 -13.38
N GLY A 420 50.40 -27.15 -13.66
CA GLY A 420 51.19 -28.30 -13.18
C GLY A 420 50.81 -28.84 -11.79
N LYS A 421 49.87 -28.22 -11.06
CA LYS A 421 49.40 -28.70 -9.74
C LYS A 421 48.02 -29.35 -9.74
N GLY A 422 47.34 -29.40 -10.90
CA GLY A 422 45.93 -29.79 -11.00
C GLY A 422 44.98 -28.66 -10.62
N ALA A 423 43.75 -28.68 -11.13
CA ALA A 423 42.72 -27.69 -10.82
C ALA A 423 41.77 -28.23 -9.74
N THR A 424 41.42 -27.38 -8.77
CA THR A 424 40.39 -27.65 -7.76
C THR A 424 39.13 -26.89 -8.12
N LEU A 425 37.98 -27.56 -8.16
CA LEU A 425 36.70 -26.90 -8.42
C LEU A 425 35.78 -27.18 -7.24
N ASP A 426 35.23 -26.11 -6.67
CA ASP A 426 34.17 -26.24 -5.68
C ASP A 426 32.83 -26.36 -6.42
N ILE A 427 32.00 -27.29 -5.96
CA ILE A 427 30.66 -27.51 -6.53
C ILE A 427 29.61 -27.36 -5.44
N ARG A 428 28.50 -26.71 -5.80
CA ARG A 428 27.26 -26.70 -5.02
C ARG A 428 26.25 -27.54 -5.76
N TYR A 429 25.61 -28.48 -5.08
CA TYR A 429 24.65 -29.39 -5.72
C TYR A 429 23.43 -29.64 -4.83
N ARG A 430 22.35 -30.11 -5.47
CA ARG A 430 21.11 -30.54 -4.83
C ARG A 430 20.50 -31.71 -5.60
N ASN A 431 19.91 -32.66 -4.87
CA ASN A 431 19.23 -33.88 -5.36
C ASN A 431 20.07 -34.86 -6.20
N GLY A 432 21.32 -34.52 -6.55
CA GLY A 432 22.27 -35.43 -7.19
C GLY A 432 23.04 -36.29 -6.19
N ASN A 433 23.28 -37.56 -6.54
CA ASN A 433 24.15 -38.49 -5.80
C ASN A 433 25.44 -38.86 -6.56
N LYS A 434 25.57 -38.41 -7.80
CA LYS A 434 26.72 -38.64 -8.68
C LYS A 434 26.87 -37.47 -9.64
N ALA A 435 28.12 -37.04 -9.84
CA ALA A 435 28.49 -36.07 -10.87
C ALA A 435 29.62 -36.66 -11.73
N THR A 436 29.62 -36.34 -13.01
CA THR A 436 30.66 -36.72 -13.97
C THR A 436 31.18 -35.45 -14.63
N PHE A 437 32.49 -35.26 -14.63
CA PHE A 437 33.13 -34.09 -15.20
C PHE A 437 33.99 -34.50 -16.40
N GLU A 438 33.90 -33.74 -17.48
CA GLU A 438 34.77 -33.85 -18.64
C GLU A 438 35.44 -32.50 -18.87
N ALA A 439 36.77 -32.47 -18.85
CA ALA A 439 37.54 -31.27 -19.15
C ALA A 439 38.10 -31.36 -20.57
N ARG A 440 37.89 -30.30 -21.36
CA ARG A 440 38.42 -30.20 -22.73
C ARG A 440 39.35 -28.98 -22.84
N PRO A 441 40.51 -29.11 -23.49
CA PRO A 441 41.38 -27.96 -23.73
C PRO A 441 40.67 -26.97 -24.65
N ILE A 442 40.61 -25.71 -24.24
CA ILE A 442 40.20 -24.62 -25.12
C ILE A 442 41.40 -24.25 -25.98
N LYS A 443 41.21 -24.24 -27.30
CA LYS A 443 42.22 -23.77 -28.23
C LYS A 443 42.19 -22.24 -28.27
N ILE A 444 42.95 -21.61 -27.38
CA ILE A 444 42.91 -20.16 -27.17
C ILE A 444 43.16 -19.39 -28.46
N ASP A 445 44.11 -19.81 -29.29
CA ASP A 445 44.42 -19.12 -30.54
C ASP A 445 43.26 -19.15 -31.54
N GLU A 446 42.57 -20.29 -31.66
CA GLU A 446 41.37 -20.42 -32.52
C GLU A 446 40.21 -19.59 -31.95
N LEU A 447 40.00 -19.61 -30.63
CA LEU A 447 38.97 -18.81 -29.97
C LEU A 447 39.20 -17.30 -30.18
N LEU A 448 40.44 -16.83 -30.00
CA LEU A 448 40.78 -15.41 -30.21
C LEU A 448 40.62 -15.00 -31.68
N ALA A 449 40.93 -15.89 -32.62
CA ALA A 449 40.72 -15.65 -34.04
C ALA A 449 39.22 -15.55 -34.37
N ASP A 450 38.38 -16.43 -33.81
CA ASP A 450 36.93 -16.42 -34.00
C ASP A 450 36.27 -15.20 -33.36
N VAL A 451 36.67 -14.83 -32.13
CA VAL A 451 36.19 -13.62 -31.46
C VAL A 451 36.55 -12.37 -32.27
N ARG A 452 37.79 -12.28 -32.77
CA ARG A 452 38.22 -11.16 -33.62
C ARG A 452 37.37 -11.09 -34.89
N LYS A 453 37.16 -12.22 -35.58
CA LYS A 453 36.35 -12.29 -36.79
C LYS A 453 34.89 -11.91 -36.55
N TYR A 454 34.33 -12.32 -35.40
CA TYR A 454 32.99 -11.93 -34.98
C TYR A 454 32.90 -10.41 -34.77
N ILE A 455 33.83 -9.80 -34.03
CA ILE A 455 33.86 -8.34 -33.83
C ILE A 455 34.03 -7.59 -35.16
N GLU A 456 34.92 -8.06 -36.03
CA GLU A 456 35.16 -7.48 -37.36
C GLU A 456 33.92 -7.56 -38.27
N SER A 457 33.03 -8.54 -38.05
CA SER A 457 31.76 -8.67 -38.77
C SER A 457 30.71 -7.61 -38.38
N LYS A 458 31.00 -6.76 -37.38
CA LYS A 458 30.13 -5.69 -36.87
C LYS A 458 28.70 -6.17 -36.57
N PRO A 459 28.54 -7.15 -35.67
CA PRO A 459 27.21 -7.63 -35.29
C PRO A 459 26.41 -6.50 -34.63
N GLN A 460 25.10 -6.49 -34.83
CA GLN A 460 24.21 -5.45 -34.29
C GLN A 460 24.17 -5.43 -32.75
N GLN A 461 24.46 -6.56 -32.10
CA GLN A 461 24.68 -6.68 -30.66
C GLN A 461 25.88 -7.61 -30.41
N LEU A 462 26.65 -7.30 -29.38
CA LEU A 462 27.65 -8.22 -28.84
C LEU A 462 26.91 -9.07 -27.81
N ASP A 463 26.60 -10.33 -28.14
CA ASP A 463 26.04 -11.25 -27.15
C ASP A 463 27.15 -11.58 -26.14
N GLY A 464 26.92 -11.18 -24.88
CA GLY A 464 27.85 -11.34 -23.75
C GLY A 464 27.41 -12.42 -22.78
#